data_AF-A0A2V7HZE9-F1
#
_entry.id   AF-A0A2V7HZE9-F1
#
_cell.length_a   1.000
_cell.length_b   1.000
_cell.length_c   1.000
_cell.angle_alpha   90.00
_cell.angle_beta   90.00
_cell.angle_gamma   90.00
#
_symmetry.space_group_name_H-M   'P 1'
#
loop_
_entity.id
_entity.type
_entity.pdbx_description
1 polymer ?
#
loop_
_entity_poly.entity_id
_entity_poly.type
_entity_poly.pdbx_seq_one_letter_code
_entity_poly.pdbx_strand_id
1 'polypeptide(L)'
;RKFEDGVARASWPIELWEEGRLGATYEYLEDGQTYDIPLRCLQARDVENLLVAGRCMSASHEALGSARVIGTCLATGEAVGMAAARHAGGR
;
A
#
# COMPACT_ATOMS: atom_id res chain seq x y z
N ARG A 1 -10.02 -1.63 -5.46
CA ARG A 1 -10.07 -0.81 -6.71
C ARG A 1 -8.84 -1.13 -7.56
N LYS A 2 -8.95 -0.92 -8.87
CA LYS A 2 -7.86 -1.09 -9.85
C LYS A 2 -7.39 0.26 -10.36
N PHE A 3 -6.09 0.37 -10.63
CA PHE A 3 -5.47 1.63 -11.03
C PHE A 3 -4.46 1.40 -12.15
N GLU A 4 -4.41 2.33 -13.10
CA GLU A 4 -3.46 2.30 -14.22
C GLU A 4 -2.00 2.37 -13.74
N ASP A 5 -1.74 3.14 -12.68
CA ASP A 5 -0.46 3.27 -11.99
C ASP A 5 -0.30 2.29 -10.82
N GLY A 6 -1.05 1.17 -10.81
CA GLY A 6 -0.95 0.13 -9.79
C GLY A 6 0.41 -0.56 -9.80
N VAL A 7 1.16 -0.50 -8.70
CA VAL A 7 2.51 -1.07 -8.59
C VAL A 7 2.63 -2.24 -7.62
N ALA A 8 1.63 -2.43 -6.77
CA ALA A 8 1.50 -3.61 -5.93
C ALA A 8 0.04 -4.05 -5.86
N ARG A 9 -0.19 -5.31 -5.52
CA ARG A 9 -1.53 -5.90 -5.37
C ARG A 9 -1.67 -6.51 -3.99
N ALA A 10 -2.86 -6.37 -3.41
CA ALA A 10 -3.19 -6.91 -2.11
C ALA A 10 -4.58 -7.56 -2.11
N SER A 11 -4.74 -8.53 -1.24
CA SER A 11 -5.97 -9.31 -1.03
C SER A 11 -6.26 -9.60 0.44
N TRP A 12 -5.47 -9.04 1.37
CA TRP A 12 -5.73 -9.19 2.79
C TRP A 12 -7.07 -8.52 3.14
N PRO A 13 -7.89 -9.09 4.03
CA PRO A 13 -9.05 -8.36 4.55
C PRO A 13 -8.63 -7.07 5.25
N ILE A 14 -9.55 -6.13 5.41
CA ILE A 14 -9.35 -5.02 6.34
C ILE A 14 -9.44 -5.59 7.76
N GLU A 15 -8.33 -5.57 8.49
CA GLU A 15 -8.23 -6.04 9.87
C GLU A 15 -8.08 -4.85 10.81
N LEU A 16 -9.11 -4.60 11.63
CA LEU A 16 -9.16 -3.48 12.57
C LEU A 16 -9.20 -3.97 14.01
N TRP A 17 -8.47 -3.25 14.85
CA TRP A 17 -8.38 -3.47 16.29
C TRP A 17 -8.97 -2.26 17.00
N GLU A 18 -10.09 -2.48 17.69
CA GLU A 18 -10.81 -1.45 18.44
C GLU A 18 -10.49 -1.57 19.93
N GLU A 19 -10.32 -0.43 20.60
CA GLU A 19 -10.11 -0.41 22.05
C GLU A 19 -11.34 -0.96 22.78
N GLY A 20 -11.12 -1.85 23.76
CA GLY A 20 -12.20 -2.47 24.53
C GLY A 20 -12.91 -3.64 23.84
N ARG A 21 -12.58 -3.96 22.57
CA ARG A 21 -13.06 -5.16 21.88
C ARG A 21 -12.04 -6.28 21.99
N LEU A 22 -12.50 -7.49 22.32
CA LEU A 22 -11.67 -8.70 22.23
C LEU A 22 -11.59 -9.17 20.77
N GLY A 23 -10.40 -9.17 20.20
CA GLY A 23 -10.11 -9.64 18.85
C GLY A 23 -10.33 -8.58 17.76
N ALA A 24 -9.89 -8.92 16.54
CA ALA A 24 -10.01 -8.06 15.37
C ALA A 24 -11.36 -8.24 14.66
N THR A 25 -11.82 -7.18 14.00
CA THR A 25 -12.86 -7.26 12.98
C THR A 25 -12.24 -7.43 11.61
N TYR A 26 -12.89 -8.21 10.75
CA TYR A 26 -12.43 -8.49 9.39
C TYR A 26 -13.49 -8.11 8.37
N GLU A 27 -13.11 -7.30 7.39
CA GLU A 27 -13.91 -7.06 6.18
C GLU A 27 -13.17 -7.66 4.99
N TYR A 28 -13.78 -8.69 4.39
CA TYR A 28 -13.19 -9.43 3.27
C TYR A 28 -13.60 -8.79 1.95
N LEU A 29 -12.69 -8.86 0.99
CA LEU A 29 -13.03 -8.67 -0.42
C LEU A 29 -13.91 -9.84 -0.89
N GLU A 30 -14.65 -9.64 -1.98
CA GLU A 30 -15.29 -10.75 -2.68
C GLU A 30 -14.24 -11.81 -3.10
N ASP A 31 -14.68 -13.06 -3.23
CA ASP A 31 -13.78 -14.16 -3.52
C ASP A 31 -13.02 -13.96 -4.84
N GLY A 32 -11.73 -14.28 -4.82
CA GLY A 32 -10.80 -14.03 -5.94
C GLY A 32 -10.50 -12.56 -6.26
N GLN A 33 -11.08 -11.59 -5.52
CA GLN A 33 -10.82 -10.18 -5.77
C GLN A 33 -9.53 -9.68 -5.10
N THR A 34 -8.99 -8.63 -5.69
CA THR A 34 -7.78 -7.96 -5.22
C THR A 34 -7.90 -6.46 -5.47
N TYR A 35 -7.11 -5.66 -4.77
CA TYR A 35 -6.98 -4.23 -5.04
C TYR A 35 -5.52 -3.86 -5.28
N ASP A 36 -5.32 -2.73 -5.96
CA ASP A 36 -3.99 -2.26 -6.30
C ASP A 36 -3.57 -1.11 -5.38
N ILE A 37 -2.27 -1.05 -5.07
CA ILE A 37 -1.62 0.12 -4.47
C ILE A 37 -1.02 0.95 -5.62
N PRO A 38 -1.55 2.14 -5.90
CA PRO A 38 -1.03 2.98 -6.96
C PRO A 38 0.28 3.67 -6.54
N LEU A 39 1.20 3.91 -7.49
CA LEU A 39 2.49 4.53 -7.22
C LEU A 39 2.35 5.90 -6.55
N ARG A 40 1.32 6.68 -6.91
CA ARG A 40 1.06 7.98 -6.29
C ARG A 40 0.78 7.92 -4.78
N CYS A 41 0.36 6.78 -4.23
CA CYS A 41 0.22 6.59 -2.78
C CYS A 41 1.58 6.45 -2.06
N LEU A 42 2.64 6.20 -2.83
CA LEU A 42 4.00 5.96 -2.36
C LEU A 42 4.92 7.18 -2.59
N GLN A 43 4.39 8.27 -3.14
CA GLN A 43 5.14 9.51 -3.40
C GLN A 43 4.75 10.60 -2.41
N ALA A 44 5.74 11.29 -1.85
CA ALA A 44 5.49 12.48 -1.05
C ALA A 44 4.95 13.59 -1.95
N ARG A 45 3.87 14.25 -1.53
CA ARG A 45 3.21 15.31 -2.33
C ARG A 45 4.11 16.53 -2.56
N ASP A 46 4.86 16.91 -1.53
CA ASP A 46 5.57 18.20 -1.48
C ASP A 46 7.09 18.06 -1.65
N VAL A 47 7.59 16.85 -1.91
CA VAL A 47 9.03 16.56 -2.06
C VAL A 47 9.23 15.63 -3.25
N GLU A 48 9.73 16.18 -4.36
CA GLU A 48 9.75 15.51 -5.67
C GLU A 48 10.58 14.22 -5.72
N ASN A 49 11.63 14.11 -4.92
CA ASN A 49 12.57 13.00 -4.89
C ASN A 49 12.41 12.10 -3.65
N LEU A 50 11.27 12.17 -2.97
CA LEU A 50 10.98 11.36 -1.78
C LEU A 50 9.86 10.37 -2.07
N LEU A 51 10.22 9.09 -2.02
CA LEU A 51 9.30 7.96 -2.10
C LEU A 51 9.30 7.21 -0.76
N VAL A 52 8.17 6.60 -0.43
CA VAL A 52 7.94 5.82 0.78
C VAL A 52 7.31 4.47 0.43
N ALA A 53 7.58 3.44 1.22
CA ALA A 53 7.03 2.10 1.00
C ALA A 53 6.39 1.54 2.28
N GLY A 54 5.59 0.48 2.11
CA GLY A 54 4.92 -0.20 3.23
C GLY A 54 4.02 0.75 4.03
N ARG A 55 4.11 0.67 5.37
CA ARG A 55 3.21 1.41 6.28
C ARG A 55 3.23 2.93 6.12
N CYS A 56 4.30 3.49 5.55
CA CYS A 56 4.45 4.92 5.36
C CYS A 56 3.63 5.47 4.17
N MET A 57 2.90 4.64 3.44
CA MET A 57 2.07 5.05 2.31
C MET A 57 0.92 5.98 2.71
N SER A 58 0.49 6.83 1.78
CA SER A 58 -0.72 7.65 1.92
C SER A 58 -1.98 6.78 1.79
N ALA A 59 -2.63 6.49 2.92
CA ALA A 59 -3.83 5.67 3.00
C ALA A 59 -4.70 6.08 4.20
N SER A 60 -6.00 5.74 4.17
CA SER A 60 -6.85 5.88 5.36
C SER A 60 -6.48 4.86 6.43
N HIS A 61 -7.00 5.05 7.64
CA HIS A 61 -6.80 4.10 8.73
C HIS A 61 -7.31 2.70 8.34
N GLU A 62 -8.49 2.61 7.73
CA GLU A 62 -9.10 1.35 7.29
C GLU A 62 -8.28 0.67 6.21
N ALA A 63 -7.81 1.43 5.21
CA ALA A 63 -6.98 0.90 4.14
C ALA A 63 -5.65 0.34 4.68
N LEU A 64 -5.04 0.99 5.69
CA LEU A 64 -3.87 0.45 6.38
C LEU A 64 -4.17 -0.81 7.19
N GLY A 65 -5.42 -1.06 7.59
CA GLY A 65 -5.87 -2.33 8.17
C GLY A 65 -5.62 -3.53 7.25
N SER A 66 -5.49 -3.30 5.94
CA SER A 66 -5.20 -4.34 4.95
C SER A 66 -3.83 -4.15 4.27
N ALA A 67 -3.54 -2.96 3.74
CA ALA A 67 -2.42 -2.73 2.82
C ALA A 67 -1.02 -2.83 3.47
N ARG A 68 -0.94 -2.78 4.81
CA ARG A 68 0.33 -2.80 5.55
C ARG A 68 0.90 -4.20 5.84
N VAL A 69 0.27 -5.26 5.32
CA VAL A 69 0.77 -6.63 5.53
C VAL A 69 2.11 -6.86 4.84
N ILE A 70 2.87 -7.85 5.32
CA ILE A 70 4.26 -8.08 4.90
C ILE A 70 4.38 -8.24 3.39
N GLY A 71 3.51 -9.04 2.76
CA GLY A 71 3.55 -9.25 1.30
C GLY A 71 3.41 -7.95 0.50
N THR A 72 2.45 -7.11 0.86
CA THR A 72 2.23 -5.80 0.21
C THR A 72 3.36 -4.81 0.53
N CYS A 73 3.91 -4.85 1.75
CA CYS A 73 5.09 -4.03 2.10
C CYS A 73 6.31 -4.39 1.26
N LEU A 74 6.57 -5.69 1.04
CA LEU A 74 7.67 -6.13 0.18
C LEU A 74 7.46 -5.69 -1.28
N ALA A 75 6.26 -5.91 -1.83
CA ALA A 75 5.93 -5.53 -3.19
C ALA A 75 6.03 -4.00 -3.43
N THR A 76 5.51 -3.20 -2.49
CA THR A 76 5.66 -1.73 -2.57
C THR A 76 7.10 -1.27 -2.41
N GLY A 77 7.91 -1.96 -1.60
CA GLY A 77 9.34 -1.69 -1.46
C GLY A 77 10.12 -1.93 -2.76
N GLU A 78 9.88 -3.04 -3.43
CA GLU A 78 10.47 -3.35 -4.74
C GLU A 78 10.07 -2.29 -5.79
N ALA A 79 8.77 -1.97 -5.87
CA ALA A 79 8.25 -0.98 -6.79
C ALA A 79 8.89 0.40 -6.59
N VAL A 80 8.95 0.87 -5.35
CA VAL A 80 9.57 2.16 -5.00
C VAL A 80 11.07 2.15 -5.28
N GLY A 81 11.77 1.05 -5.01
CA GLY A 81 13.19 0.90 -5.35
C GLY A 81 13.45 1.05 -6.85
N MET A 82 12.64 0.39 -7.69
CA MET A 82 12.72 0.55 -9.15
C MET A 82 12.38 1.97 -9.62
N ALA A 83 11.35 2.59 -9.04
CA ALA A 83 10.96 3.96 -9.37
C ALA A 83 12.06 4.97 -8.99
N ALA A 84 12.65 4.82 -7.81
CA ALA A 84 13.76 5.64 -7.34
C ALA A 84 15.00 5.47 -8.25
N ALA A 85 15.34 4.24 -8.64
CA ALA A 85 16.45 3.97 -9.54
C ALA A 85 16.25 4.63 -10.91
N ARG A 86 15.03 4.54 -11.48
CA ARG A 86 14.68 5.22 -12.75
C ARG A 86 14.75 6.74 -12.63
N HIS A 87 14.27 7.31 -11.53
CA HIS A 87 14.35 8.75 -11.28
C HIS A 87 15.81 9.22 -11.13
N ALA A 88 16.65 8.46 -10.43
CA ALA A 88 18.07 8.78 -10.23
C ALA A 88 18.91 8.61 -11.52
N GLY A 89 18.62 7.58 -12.32
CA GLY A 89 19.29 7.30 -13.59
C GLY A 89 18.78 8.11 -14.79
N GLY A 90 17.68 8.85 -14.63
CA GLY A 90 17.16 9.83 -15.59
C GLY A 90 17.74 11.24 -15.42
N ARG A 91 18.86 11.37 -14.70
CA ARG A 91 19.74 12.53 -14.76
C ARG A 91 20.58 12.50 -16.03
#